data_AF-A0A954MTI6-F1
#
_entry.id   AF-A0A954MTI6-F1
#
_cell.length_a   1.000
_cell.length_b   1.000
_cell.length_c   1.000
_cell.angle_alpha   90.00
_cell.angle_beta   90.00
_cell.angle_gamma   90.00
#
_symmetry.space_group_name_H-M   'P 1'
#
loop_
_entity.id
_entity.type
_entity.pdbx_description
1 polymer ?
#
loop_
_entity_poly.entity_id
_entity_poly.type
_entity_poly.pdbx_seq_one_letter_code
_entity_poly.pdbx_strand_id
1 'polypeptide(L)'
;MPRFVVTQFSISLFFILSFSLGAADPSSPRKVAFLVGVNKYQKPAFSNLTYAEQDVQEVGAELKRQGFEVTILTGSGEGAKQATRVNVLATIRQLVAPLSKSDVMLVMLSGHGQQFDVRHPDGMTKNDAFYCPVDGVNNDPETLVSISYLIDEILAPNVGRKLVLIDACRDQPKDSTRGSSKGVQGRVIALPEDTAVLFSCKAGQQSYEFEELGHGVFTHCVLDGLRGAAAQQSEVSWTSLVAHVSREMSQPDLRKLLPQGRQQTPIPAGGVEYTVLATITTPKTPDKSKMDKPPTPLSAPFTAEEARTSQAAWAKHLKLDVEIENSIGMKLTLIPPGEFQMGSHESAEETAAFAVGTGYKDAKAENYNDEHPRHRVKLTKPFYLGTHEVTKREFRKFVTDEGYRTEAETDGKGGWGFDGEEFKQDPKFTWKNVGFDQTDDHPVVNVTWNDTEKYLGWLSDKEGVTYRLPTEAEWEYACRAGTMGRYVTGNDPEELAEVGNVADGTARKKFSNLTTISAEDGYVFTAPVGSFRKNPFGLRDMHGNVWEWCSDWYDEKYYANSPQENPEGASSGSLRVLRGGSWGLDPAHCRLALRYGNAPSDRGCSLGFRLARVP
;
A
#
# COMPACT_ATOMS: atom_id res chain seq x y z
N MET A 1 -56.23 -21.34 -62.25
CA MET A 1 -55.18 -22.30 -61.82
C MET A 1 -53.97 -22.06 -62.70
N PRO A 2 -52.73 -21.95 -62.15
CA PRO A 2 -52.14 -22.91 -61.21
C PRO A 2 -51.67 -22.30 -59.86
N ARG A 3 -51.53 -23.17 -58.85
CA ARG A 3 -50.87 -22.92 -57.56
C ARG A 3 -49.52 -23.64 -57.58
N PHE A 4 -48.47 -22.93 -57.16
CA PHE A 4 -47.11 -23.45 -57.02
C PHE A 4 -46.90 -24.08 -55.63
N VAL A 5 -46.11 -25.16 -55.61
CA VAL A 5 -45.71 -25.93 -54.43
C VAL A 5 -44.55 -25.23 -53.71
N VAL A 6 -44.64 -25.12 -52.39
CA VAL A 6 -43.61 -24.56 -51.50
C VAL A 6 -42.88 -25.70 -50.79
N THR A 7 -41.55 -25.67 -50.84
CA THR A 7 -40.64 -26.59 -50.13
C THR A 7 -40.18 -25.96 -48.82
N GLN A 8 -40.21 -26.73 -47.75
CA GLN A 8 -39.94 -26.33 -46.37
C GLN A 8 -38.48 -26.66 -45.98
N PHE A 9 -37.75 -25.71 -45.39
CA PHE A 9 -36.48 -25.95 -44.69
C PHE A 9 -36.53 -25.30 -43.31
N SER A 10 -36.22 -26.09 -42.28
CA SER A 10 -36.19 -25.70 -40.87
C SER A 10 -35.01 -24.78 -40.57
N ILE A 11 -35.27 -23.66 -39.87
CA ILE A 11 -34.25 -22.75 -39.32
C ILE A 11 -34.30 -22.83 -37.80
N SER A 12 -33.17 -23.22 -37.20
CA SER A 12 -32.95 -23.21 -35.75
C SER A 12 -32.77 -21.78 -35.23
N LEU A 13 -33.47 -21.47 -34.15
CA LEU A 13 -33.59 -20.16 -33.52
C LEU A 13 -32.32 -19.83 -32.71
N PHE A 14 -31.53 -18.85 -33.15
CA PHE A 14 -30.50 -18.20 -32.33
C PHE A 14 -31.14 -17.03 -31.56
N PHE A 15 -31.21 -17.14 -30.24
CA PHE A 15 -31.48 -16.01 -29.35
C PHE A 15 -30.23 -15.12 -29.30
N ILE A 16 -30.27 -13.97 -29.96
CA ILE A 16 -29.30 -12.90 -29.77
C ILE A 16 -29.69 -12.20 -28.46
N LEU A 17 -28.90 -12.39 -27.39
CA LEU A 17 -28.95 -11.53 -26.22
C LEU A 17 -28.40 -10.15 -26.64
N SER A 18 -29.30 -9.18 -26.80
CA SER A 18 -28.97 -7.77 -26.88
C SER A 18 -28.31 -7.34 -25.56
N PHE A 19 -27.00 -7.11 -25.59
CA PHE A 19 -26.30 -6.34 -24.55
C PHE A 19 -26.87 -4.92 -24.55
N SER A 20 -27.72 -4.62 -23.57
CA SER A 20 -28.00 -3.24 -23.20
C SER A 20 -26.73 -2.69 -22.55
N LEU A 21 -25.99 -1.84 -23.26
CA LEU A 21 -25.12 -0.87 -22.59
C LEU A 21 -26.05 -0.06 -21.68
N GLY A 22 -25.85 -0.17 -20.36
CA GLY A 22 -26.49 0.72 -19.42
C GLY A 22 -26.14 2.16 -19.79
N ALA A 23 -27.12 2.89 -20.31
CA ALA A 23 -27.05 4.34 -20.35
C ALA A 23 -26.90 4.83 -18.91
N ALA A 24 -25.90 5.67 -18.65
CA ALA A 24 -25.74 6.35 -17.37
C ALA A 24 -27.06 7.05 -17.01
N ASP A 25 -27.49 6.92 -15.76
CA ASP A 25 -28.60 7.67 -15.19
C ASP A 25 -28.28 9.18 -15.30
N PRO A 26 -29.05 9.98 -16.07
CA PRO A 26 -28.77 11.41 -16.27
C PRO A 26 -28.88 12.27 -15.00
N SER A 27 -29.23 11.69 -13.85
CA SER A 27 -29.53 12.43 -12.61
C SER A 27 -28.39 12.51 -11.60
N SER A 28 -27.28 11.78 -11.77
CA SER A 28 -26.15 11.83 -10.83
C SER A 28 -25.12 12.93 -11.21
N PRO A 29 -24.65 13.76 -10.26
CA PRO A 29 -23.63 14.77 -10.51
C PRO A 29 -22.36 14.18 -11.13
N ARG A 30 -21.91 14.74 -12.25
CA ARG A 30 -20.64 14.36 -12.88
C ARG A 30 -19.47 14.88 -12.04
N LYS A 31 -18.42 14.06 -11.94
CA LYS A 31 -17.13 14.44 -11.38
C LYS A 31 -16.13 14.49 -12.52
N VAL A 32 -15.60 15.66 -12.84
CA VAL A 32 -14.64 15.84 -13.93
C VAL A 32 -13.34 16.38 -13.35
N ALA A 33 -12.21 15.86 -13.81
CA ALA A 33 -10.89 16.33 -13.42
C ALA A 33 -10.07 16.74 -14.64
N PHE A 34 -9.42 17.90 -14.54
CA PHE A 34 -8.47 18.38 -15.53
C PHE A 34 -7.13 18.65 -14.88
N LEU A 35 -6.11 17.91 -15.29
CA LEU A 35 -4.78 17.99 -14.68
C LEU A 35 -3.75 18.39 -15.72
N VAL A 36 -2.85 19.30 -15.34
CA VAL A 36 -1.80 19.81 -16.21
C VAL A 36 -0.46 19.75 -15.49
N GLY A 37 0.51 19.03 -16.07
CA GLY A 37 1.86 18.86 -15.52
C GLY A 37 2.92 19.25 -16.54
N VAL A 38 3.92 20.03 -16.17
CA VAL A 38 4.98 20.45 -17.10
C VAL A 38 6.35 20.31 -16.44
N ASN A 39 7.17 19.40 -16.98
CA ASN A 39 8.55 19.21 -16.53
C ASN A 39 9.54 20.11 -17.28
N LYS A 40 9.37 20.24 -18.60
CA LYS A 40 10.31 20.94 -19.49
C LYS A 40 9.59 21.98 -20.33
N TYR A 41 10.27 23.08 -20.64
CA TYR A 41 9.69 24.25 -21.32
C TYR A 41 10.37 24.50 -22.67
N GLN A 42 9.61 24.94 -23.66
CA GLN A 42 10.08 25.06 -25.06
C GLN A 42 11.02 26.25 -25.28
N LYS A 43 10.84 27.32 -24.52
CA LYS A 43 11.68 28.52 -24.55
C LYS A 43 12.45 28.60 -23.22
N PRO A 44 13.56 29.35 -23.11
CA PRO A 44 14.40 29.44 -21.90
C PRO A 44 13.69 30.13 -20.71
N ALA A 45 12.45 29.79 -20.46
CA ALA A 45 11.52 30.47 -19.58
C ALA A 45 11.65 29.99 -18.14
N PHE A 46 11.92 28.71 -17.91
CA PHE A 46 11.96 28.15 -16.57
C PHE A 46 12.99 27.01 -16.45
N SER A 47 13.47 26.76 -15.24
CA SER A 47 14.28 25.58 -14.96
C SER A 47 13.44 24.31 -15.11
N ASN A 48 14.06 23.22 -15.56
CA ASN A 48 13.36 21.94 -15.63
C ASN A 48 12.94 21.47 -14.23
N LEU A 49 11.79 20.81 -14.19
CA LEU A 49 11.26 20.05 -13.07
C LEU A 49 11.36 18.55 -13.40
N THR A 50 11.20 17.73 -12.38
CA THR A 50 11.43 16.28 -12.43
C THR A 50 10.12 15.49 -12.38
N TYR A 51 9.18 15.90 -11.53
CA TYR A 51 8.01 15.09 -11.14
C TYR A 51 6.67 15.72 -11.49
N ALA A 52 6.59 17.00 -11.87
CA ALA A 52 5.32 17.66 -12.20
C ALA A 52 4.42 16.90 -13.20
N GLU A 53 5.00 16.22 -14.20
CA GLU A 53 4.23 15.33 -15.09
C GLU A 53 3.79 14.03 -14.41
N GLN A 54 4.65 13.41 -13.59
CA GLN A 54 4.31 12.19 -12.84
C GLN A 54 3.23 12.46 -11.78
N ASP A 55 3.32 13.61 -11.10
CA ASP A 55 2.35 14.09 -10.12
C ASP A 55 0.92 14.06 -10.66
N VAL A 56 0.70 14.64 -11.85
CA VAL A 56 -0.63 14.67 -12.46
C VAL A 56 -1.08 13.32 -13.01
N GLN A 57 -0.14 12.45 -13.40
CA GLN A 57 -0.47 11.08 -13.82
C GLN A 57 -0.95 10.25 -12.63
N GLU A 58 -0.27 10.32 -11.48
CA GLU A 58 -0.64 9.56 -10.29
C GLU A 58 -1.91 10.08 -9.63
N VAL A 59 -2.04 11.40 -9.47
CA VAL A 59 -3.28 12.01 -8.95
C VAL A 59 -4.43 11.74 -9.91
N GLY A 60 -4.20 11.82 -11.22
CA GLY A 60 -5.19 11.48 -12.23
C GLY A 60 -5.63 10.02 -12.18
N ALA A 61 -4.69 9.08 -11.98
CA ALA A 61 -5.00 7.67 -11.81
C ALA A 61 -5.86 7.42 -10.55
N GLU A 62 -5.54 8.07 -9.44
CA GLU A 62 -6.34 7.98 -8.21
C GLU A 62 -7.74 8.58 -8.41
N LEU A 63 -7.87 9.79 -8.95
CA LEU A 63 -9.17 10.41 -9.20
C LEU A 63 -10.04 9.56 -10.16
N LYS A 64 -9.42 8.92 -11.16
CA LYS A 64 -10.12 7.99 -12.06
C LYS A 64 -10.66 6.77 -11.31
N ARG A 65 -9.92 6.22 -10.34
CA ARG A 65 -10.43 5.15 -9.44
C ARG A 65 -11.64 5.62 -8.64
N GLN A 66 -11.67 6.91 -8.27
CA GLN A 66 -12.76 7.54 -7.51
C GLN A 66 -13.94 8.02 -8.38
N GLY A 67 -13.96 7.64 -9.66
CA GLY A 67 -15.07 7.91 -10.58
C GLY A 67 -15.03 9.29 -11.24
N PHE A 68 -13.88 9.98 -11.23
CA PHE A 68 -13.72 11.19 -12.05
C PHE A 68 -13.50 10.85 -13.52
N GLU A 69 -14.11 11.63 -14.40
CA GLU A 69 -13.72 11.73 -15.80
C GLU A 69 -12.43 12.57 -15.89
N VAL A 70 -11.29 11.90 -16.07
CA VAL A 70 -9.97 12.54 -15.98
C VAL A 70 -9.39 12.87 -17.36
N THR A 71 -9.01 14.13 -17.56
CA THR A 71 -8.24 14.60 -18.73
C THR A 71 -6.90 15.17 -18.26
N ILE A 72 -5.79 14.71 -18.86
CA ILE A 72 -4.44 15.12 -18.51
C ILE A 72 -3.74 15.72 -19.74
N LEU A 73 -3.12 16.88 -19.56
CA LEU A 73 -2.19 17.49 -20.50
C LEU A 73 -0.80 17.53 -19.87
N THR A 74 0.23 17.12 -20.61
CA THR A 74 1.62 17.17 -20.14
C THR A 74 2.50 18.03 -21.04
N GLY A 75 3.61 18.55 -20.52
CA GLY A 75 4.61 19.26 -21.33
C GLY A 75 5.17 18.39 -22.46
N SER A 76 5.44 17.13 -22.14
CA SER A 76 5.86 16.08 -23.09
C SER A 76 4.75 15.59 -24.05
N GLY A 77 3.49 15.96 -23.83
CA GLY A 77 2.38 15.54 -24.67
C GLY A 77 2.51 16.02 -26.11
N GLU A 78 1.85 15.32 -27.04
CA GLU A 78 1.84 15.69 -28.46
C GLU A 78 0.48 16.25 -28.89
N GLY A 79 0.49 17.17 -29.86
CA GLY A 79 -0.71 17.74 -30.46
C GLY A 79 -1.64 18.36 -29.41
N ALA A 80 -2.91 17.94 -29.38
CA ALA A 80 -3.92 18.44 -28.44
C ALA A 80 -3.68 18.03 -26.96
N LYS A 81 -2.78 17.07 -26.69
CA LYS A 81 -2.41 16.66 -25.33
C LYS A 81 -1.20 17.41 -24.78
N GLN A 82 -0.53 18.21 -25.60
CA GLN A 82 0.57 19.05 -25.15
C GLN A 82 0.05 20.21 -24.30
N ALA A 83 0.66 20.45 -23.14
CA ALA A 83 0.26 21.49 -22.18
C ALA A 83 0.65 22.92 -22.63
N THR A 84 0.29 23.32 -23.85
CA THR A 84 0.40 24.70 -24.32
C THR A 84 -0.71 25.56 -23.75
N ARG A 85 -0.51 26.88 -23.66
CA ARG A 85 -1.55 27.81 -23.18
C ARG A 85 -2.87 27.63 -23.95
N VAL A 86 -2.77 27.50 -25.28
CA VAL A 86 -3.93 27.34 -26.16
C VAL A 86 -4.67 26.04 -25.85
N ASN A 87 -3.95 24.92 -25.76
CA ASN A 87 -4.57 23.63 -25.49
C ASN A 87 -5.19 23.61 -24.08
N VAL A 88 -4.48 24.12 -23.07
CA VAL A 88 -4.99 24.18 -21.70
C VAL A 88 -6.32 24.91 -21.62
N LEU A 89 -6.40 26.12 -22.21
CA LEU A 89 -7.62 26.93 -22.22
C LEU A 89 -8.72 26.35 -23.11
N ALA A 90 -8.37 25.72 -24.24
CA ALA A 90 -9.35 25.10 -25.14
C ALA A 90 -9.98 23.84 -24.51
N THR A 91 -9.14 22.96 -23.95
CA THR A 91 -9.57 21.71 -23.33
C THR A 91 -10.46 21.99 -22.13
N ILE A 92 -10.07 22.90 -21.23
CA ILE A 92 -10.92 23.16 -20.05
C ILE A 92 -12.27 23.77 -20.44
N ARG A 93 -12.33 24.65 -21.44
CA ARG A 93 -13.62 25.18 -21.93
C ARG A 93 -14.49 24.07 -22.51
N GLN A 94 -13.91 23.13 -23.25
CA GLN A 94 -14.63 21.99 -23.79
C GLN A 94 -15.15 21.06 -22.68
N LEU A 95 -14.36 20.82 -21.63
CA LEU A 95 -14.75 20.00 -20.49
C LEU A 95 -15.86 20.64 -19.66
N VAL A 96 -15.84 21.97 -19.53
CA VAL A 96 -16.79 22.74 -18.73
C VAL A 96 -18.12 23.00 -19.45
N ALA A 97 -18.11 23.14 -20.78
CA ALA A 97 -19.30 23.43 -21.56
C ALA A 97 -20.51 22.49 -21.31
N PRO A 98 -20.35 21.17 -21.13
CA PRO A 98 -21.47 20.27 -20.81
C PRO A 98 -21.77 20.12 -19.31
N LEU A 99 -21.08 20.86 -18.43
CA LEU A 99 -21.29 20.78 -16.98
C LEU A 99 -22.41 21.72 -16.53
N SER A 100 -22.99 21.37 -15.38
CA SER A 100 -24.10 22.05 -14.74
C SER A 100 -23.76 22.44 -13.30
N LYS A 101 -24.70 23.17 -12.66
CA LYS A 101 -24.56 23.60 -11.27
C LYS A 101 -24.61 22.46 -10.25
N SER A 102 -24.99 21.24 -10.64
CA SER A 102 -24.83 20.08 -9.78
C SER A 102 -23.46 19.43 -9.89
N ASP A 103 -22.66 19.69 -10.92
CA ASP A 103 -21.43 18.93 -11.18
C ASP A 103 -20.22 19.43 -10.36
N VAL A 104 -19.20 18.57 -10.26
CA VAL A 104 -17.91 18.85 -9.60
C VAL A 104 -16.81 18.89 -10.64
N MET A 105 -16.02 19.97 -10.63
CA MET A 105 -14.80 20.09 -11.42
C MET A 105 -13.60 20.20 -10.48
N LEU A 106 -12.63 19.30 -10.63
CA LEU A 106 -11.32 19.39 -9.99
C LEU A 106 -10.26 19.78 -11.02
N VAL A 107 -9.51 20.83 -10.75
CA VAL A 107 -8.36 21.23 -11.57
C VAL A 107 -7.08 21.06 -10.76
N MET A 108 -6.07 20.41 -11.33
CA MET A 108 -4.73 20.37 -10.73
C MET A 108 -3.71 20.93 -11.70
N LEU A 109 -2.90 21.88 -11.25
CA LEU A 109 -1.82 22.47 -12.02
C LEU A 109 -0.50 22.20 -11.28
N SER A 110 0.36 21.37 -11.84
CA SER A 110 1.71 21.08 -11.32
C SER A 110 2.78 21.61 -12.27
N GLY A 111 3.71 22.40 -11.75
CA GLY A 111 4.76 23.05 -12.53
C GLY A 111 5.18 24.42 -11.99
N HIS A 112 5.72 25.29 -12.86
CA HIS A 112 6.05 26.66 -12.45
C HIS A 112 4.82 27.57 -12.36
N GLY A 113 4.91 28.55 -11.45
CA GLY A 113 3.91 29.59 -11.26
C GLY A 113 4.57 30.95 -10.99
N GLN A 114 3.86 32.02 -11.35
CA GLN A 114 4.32 33.41 -11.22
C GLN A 114 3.21 34.31 -10.70
N GLN A 115 3.58 35.47 -10.13
CA GLN A 115 2.63 36.49 -9.70
C GLN A 115 2.85 37.81 -10.43
N PHE A 116 1.76 38.43 -10.88
CA PHE A 116 1.80 39.73 -11.55
C PHE A 116 0.73 40.65 -11.01
N ASP A 117 1.00 41.94 -11.03
CA ASP A 117 -0.01 42.97 -10.79
C ASP A 117 -0.77 43.24 -12.10
N VAL A 118 -2.02 42.80 -12.16
CA VAL A 118 -2.89 42.86 -13.34
C VAL A 118 -3.98 43.90 -13.12
N ARG A 119 -4.26 44.72 -14.14
CA ARG A 119 -5.36 45.67 -14.12
C ARG A 119 -6.67 44.96 -14.48
N HIS A 120 -7.60 44.88 -13.53
CA HIS A 120 -8.90 44.24 -13.74
C HIS A 120 -9.92 45.19 -14.41
N PRO A 121 -11.02 44.63 -14.98
CA PRO A 121 -12.09 45.42 -15.61
C PRO A 121 -12.76 46.45 -14.70
N ASP A 122 -12.69 46.26 -13.38
CA ASP A 122 -13.14 47.22 -12.35
C ASP A 122 -12.21 48.43 -12.18
N GLY A 123 -11.12 48.49 -12.94
CA GLY A 123 -10.13 49.56 -12.92
C GLY A 123 -9.05 49.42 -11.85
N MET A 124 -9.13 48.41 -10.96
CA MET A 124 -8.14 48.18 -9.90
C MET A 124 -6.98 47.30 -10.39
N THR A 125 -5.76 47.63 -9.96
CA THR A 125 -4.61 46.75 -10.13
C THR A 125 -4.58 45.77 -8.96
N LYS A 126 -4.55 44.47 -9.25
CA LYS A 126 -4.59 43.39 -8.26
C LYS A 126 -3.51 42.37 -8.58
N ASN A 127 -2.95 41.76 -7.55
CA ASN A 127 -1.95 40.72 -7.71
C ASN A 127 -2.64 39.39 -8.06
N ASP A 128 -2.36 38.84 -9.24
CA ASP A 128 -2.91 37.58 -9.74
C ASP A 128 -1.81 36.52 -9.88
N ALA A 129 -2.18 35.26 -9.69
CA ALA A 129 -1.31 34.11 -9.85
C ALA A 129 -1.49 33.51 -11.25
N PHE A 130 -0.39 33.05 -11.83
CA PHE A 130 -0.35 32.48 -13.16
C PHE A 130 0.35 31.12 -13.13
N TYR A 131 -0.20 30.14 -13.84
CA TYR A 131 0.45 28.87 -14.13
C TYR A 131 1.22 28.95 -15.45
N CYS A 132 2.39 28.32 -15.50
CA CYS A 132 3.28 28.33 -16.65
C CYS A 132 3.07 27.09 -17.53
N PRO A 133 2.42 27.21 -18.71
CA PRO A 133 2.33 26.13 -19.68
C PRO A 133 3.68 25.90 -20.39
N VAL A 134 3.79 24.83 -21.16
CA VAL A 134 5.04 24.40 -21.83
C VAL A 134 5.62 25.44 -22.79
N ASP A 135 4.77 26.29 -23.37
CA ASP A 135 5.08 27.40 -24.28
C ASP A 135 5.13 28.77 -23.59
N GLY A 136 4.94 28.79 -22.27
CA GLY A 136 5.00 29.99 -21.45
C GLY A 136 6.37 30.65 -21.47
N VAL A 137 6.37 31.98 -21.37
CA VAL A 137 7.59 32.80 -21.34
C VAL A 137 7.69 33.48 -19.96
N ASN A 138 8.89 33.42 -19.38
CA ASN A 138 9.18 34.03 -18.09
C ASN A 138 8.84 35.51 -18.09
N ASN A 139 8.14 36.00 -17.06
CA ASN A 139 7.78 37.40 -16.90
C ASN A 139 6.86 37.97 -18.00
N ASP A 140 6.18 37.11 -18.77
CA ASP A 140 5.25 37.50 -19.82
C ASP A 140 3.85 36.93 -19.55
N PRO A 141 2.99 37.65 -18.79
CA PRO A 141 1.70 37.14 -18.35
C PRO A 141 0.72 36.82 -19.51
N GLU A 142 0.94 37.38 -20.71
CA GLU A 142 0.11 37.09 -21.89
C GLU A 142 0.29 35.64 -22.38
N THR A 143 1.45 35.05 -22.09
CA THR A 143 1.81 33.67 -22.45
C THR A 143 1.49 32.65 -21.35
N LEU A 144 0.97 33.09 -20.20
CA LEU A 144 0.67 32.23 -19.06
C LEU A 144 -0.84 32.07 -18.85
N VAL A 145 -1.22 31.16 -17.96
CA VAL A 145 -2.63 30.90 -17.61
C VAL A 145 -2.94 31.57 -16.26
N SER A 146 -3.72 32.65 -16.30
CA SER A 146 -4.22 33.33 -15.08
C SER A 146 -5.16 32.41 -14.31
N ILE A 147 -4.91 32.26 -13.00
CA ILE A 147 -5.73 31.46 -12.10
C ILE A 147 -7.07 32.14 -11.84
N SER A 148 -7.10 33.47 -11.67
CA SER A 148 -8.36 34.21 -11.58
C SER A 148 -9.20 34.08 -12.85
N TYR A 149 -8.61 34.23 -14.04
CA TYR A 149 -9.34 34.04 -15.30
C TYR A 149 -9.91 32.62 -15.44
N LEU A 150 -9.11 31.61 -15.08
CA LEU A 150 -9.55 30.22 -15.08
C LEU A 150 -10.77 30.02 -14.17
N ILE A 151 -10.74 30.59 -12.97
CA ILE A 151 -11.82 30.43 -11.99
C ILE A 151 -13.05 31.26 -12.38
N ASP A 152 -12.89 32.55 -12.58
CA ASP A 152 -13.99 33.51 -12.71
C ASP A 152 -14.69 33.42 -14.06
N GLU A 153 -13.92 33.24 -15.14
CA GLU A 153 -14.45 33.33 -16.51
C GLU A 153 -14.72 31.97 -17.14
N ILE A 154 -14.02 30.92 -16.70
CA ILE A 154 -14.20 29.57 -17.27
C ILE A 154 -15.02 28.69 -16.34
N LEU A 155 -14.59 28.52 -15.09
CA LEU A 155 -15.22 27.55 -14.17
C LEU A 155 -16.55 28.07 -13.60
N ALA A 156 -16.56 29.29 -13.06
CA ALA A 156 -17.70 29.84 -12.32
C ALA A 156 -19.02 29.89 -13.11
N PRO A 157 -19.05 30.20 -14.42
CA PRO A 157 -20.30 30.31 -15.15
C PRO A 157 -21.09 29.00 -15.21
N ASN A 158 -20.42 27.86 -15.39
CA ASN A 158 -21.09 26.59 -15.73
C ASN A 158 -21.04 25.53 -14.63
N VAL A 159 -20.04 25.57 -13.73
CA VAL A 159 -19.82 24.52 -12.74
C VAL A 159 -20.41 24.89 -11.38
N GLY A 160 -21.04 23.90 -10.73
CA GLY A 160 -21.47 23.95 -9.34
C GLY A 160 -20.29 24.08 -8.39
N ARG A 161 -19.55 22.99 -8.19
CA ARG A 161 -18.46 22.88 -7.21
C ARG A 161 -17.11 22.89 -7.91
N LYS A 162 -16.26 23.84 -7.55
CA LYS A 162 -14.99 24.15 -8.24
C LYS A 162 -13.83 23.97 -7.28
N LEU A 163 -13.01 22.96 -7.52
CA LEU A 163 -11.90 22.58 -6.67
C LEU A 163 -10.60 22.76 -7.43
N VAL A 164 -9.63 23.47 -6.87
CA VAL A 164 -8.38 23.77 -7.56
C VAL A 164 -7.18 23.46 -6.68
N LEU A 165 -6.32 22.54 -7.11
CA LEU A 165 -5.03 22.23 -6.52
C LEU A 165 -3.93 22.94 -7.32
N ILE A 166 -3.16 23.79 -6.67
CA ILE A 166 -2.05 24.51 -7.31
C ILE A 166 -0.75 24.03 -6.69
N ASP A 167 -0.06 23.10 -7.37
CA ASP A 167 1.30 22.69 -7.03
C ASP A 167 2.32 23.45 -7.87
N ALA A 168 2.39 24.75 -7.59
CA ALA A 168 3.29 25.65 -8.29
C ALA A 168 3.83 26.73 -7.35
N CYS A 169 5.03 27.23 -7.69
CA CYS A 169 5.63 28.34 -6.96
C CYS A 169 4.73 29.58 -6.99
N ARG A 170 4.89 30.42 -5.96
CA ARG A 170 4.19 31.70 -5.83
C ARG A 170 5.19 32.84 -5.66
N ASP A 171 6.24 32.81 -6.47
CA ASP A 171 7.29 33.81 -6.47
C ASP A 171 6.90 35.02 -7.33
N GLN A 172 7.31 36.21 -6.88
CA GLN A 172 7.22 37.42 -7.70
C GLN A 172 8.44 37.48 -8.63
N PRO A 173 8.26 37.80 -9.93
CA PRO A 173 9.34 38.17 -10.82
C PRO A 173 10.27 39.21 -10.19
N LYS A 174 11.58 39.00 -10.26
CA LYS A 174 12.59 39.97 -9.82
C LYS A 174 12.66 41.13 -10.83
N ASP A 175 11.67 42.02 -10.84
CA ASP A 175 11.76 43.37 -11.44
C ASP A 175 10.54 44.25 -11.11
N SER A 176 10.36 44.62 -9.84
CA SER A 176 9.59 45.83 -9.51
C SER A 176 10.33 46.65 -8.45
N THR A 177 11.20 47.52 -8.94
CA THR A 177 11.79 48.59 -8.13
C THR A 177 10.69 49.52 -7.62
N ARG A 178 10.69 49.75 -6.29
CA ARG A 178 9.96 50.78 -5.50
C ARG A 178 8.54 50.41 -5.04
N GLY A 179 8.39 50.28 -3.72
CA GLY A 179 7.12 50.53 -3.05
C GLY A 179 6.98 49.77 -1.75
N SER A 180 7.14 50.46 -0.61
CA SER A 180 6.78 49.90 0.70
C SER A 180 5.28 49.61 0.73
N SER A 181 4.86 48.41 1.13
CA SER A 181 3.61 48.25 1.85
C SER A 181 3.54 46.90 2.56
N LYS A 182 3.27 47.00 3.87
CA LYS A 182 2.70 46.00 4.76
C LYS A 182 1.98 44.87 4.02
N GLY A 183 2.27 43.63 4.40
CA GLY A 183 1.72 42.40 3.84
C GLY A 183 0.24 42.52 3.48
N VAL A 184 -0.04 42.64 2.20
CA VAL A 184 -1.36 42.38 1.67
C VAL A 184 -1.36 40.89 1.36
N GLN A 185 -1.95 40.11 2.27
CA GLN A 185 -2.42 38.78 1.95
C GLN A 185 -3.11 38.88 0.59
N GLY A 186 -2.52 38.29 -0.44
CA GLY A 186 -3.15 38.09 -1.73
C GLY A 186 -4.36 37.19 -1.52
N ARG A 187 -5.45 37.78 -1.03
CA ARG A 187 -6.79 37.29 -1.30
C ARG A 187 -6.84 37.24 -2.80
N VAL A 188 -6.89 36.03 -3.34
CA VAL A 188 -7.81 35.81 -4.45
C VAL A 188 -9.10 36.49 -4.02
N ILE A 189 -9.40 37.62 -4.65
CA ILE A 189 -10.59 38.43 -4.40
C ILE A 189 -11.77 37.47 -4.37
N ALA A 190 -12.68 37.68 -3.41
CA ALA A 190 -13.91 36.92 -3.17
C ALA A 190 -14.14 35.83 -4.23
N LEU A 191 -13.60 34.63 -3.96
CA LEU A 191 -13.76 33.50 -4.86
C LEU A 191 -15.25 33.31 -5.14
N PRO A 192 -15.64 32.99 -6.37
CA PRO A 192 -17.04 32.70 -6.68
C PRO A 192 -17.58 31.65 -5.71
N GLU A 193 -18.88 31.72 -5.39
CA GLU A 193 -19.52 30.73 -4.53
C GLU A 193 -19.24 29.31 -5.02
N ASP A 194 -19.09 28.39 -4.07
CA ASP A 194 -18.70 27.00 -4.30
C ASP A 194 -17.38 26.85 -5.05
N THR A 195 -16.39 27.70 -4.72
CA THR A 195 -15.02 27.58 -5.19
C THR A 195 -14.06 27.45 -4.03
N ALA A 196 -13.24 26.40 -4.05
CA ALA A 196 -12.16 26.21 -3.11
C ALA A 196 -10.84 25.92 -3.83
N VAL A 197 -9.77 26.55 -3.33
CA VAL A 197 -8.41 26.44 -3.88
C VAL A 197 -7.47 26.02 -2.76
N LEU A 198 -6.56 25.10 -3.04
CA LEU A 198 -5.45 24.75 -2.15
C LEU A 198 -4.14 25.00 -2.87
N PHE A 199 -3.41 26.01 -2.43
CA PHE A 199 -2.06 26.32 -2.91
C PHE A 199 -1.03 25.50 -2.14
N SER A 200 -0.01 24.97 -2.83
CA SER A 200 1.06 24.19 -2.21
C SER A 200 1.99 25.02 -1.31
N CYS A 201 2.00 26.34 -1.49
CA CYS A 201 2.85 27.26 -0.75
C CYS A 201 2.20 28.64 -0.52
N LYS A 202 2.66 29.38 0.50
CA LYS A 202 2.27 30.78 0.73
C LYS A 202 2.87 31.68 -0.37
N ALA A 203 2.31 32.87 -0.54
CA ALA A 203 2.93 33.89 -1.40
C ALA A 203 4.38 34.16 -0.98
N GLY A 204 5.31 34.15 -1.94
CA GLY A 204 6.74 34.29 -1.71
C GLY A 204 7.46 33.01 -1.25
N GLN A 205 6.77 31.86 -1.23
CA GLN A 205 7.37 30.54 -1.03
C GLN A 205 7.40 29.75 -2.34
N GLN A 206 8.22 28.70 -2.34
CA GLN A 206 8.43 27.79 -3.48
C GLN A 206 7.82 26.42 -3.18
N SER A 207 7.49 25.69 -4.25
CA SER A 207 7.21 24.24 -4.17
C SER A 207 8.50 23.47 -4.47
N TYR A 208 8.72 22.36 -3.76
CA TYR A 208 9.93 21.56 -3.85
C TYR A 208 9.62 20.11 -4.24
N GLU A 209 10.46 19.55 -5.10
CA GLU A 209 10.44 18.17 -5.60
C GLU A 209 11.51 17.33 -4.89
N PHE A 210 11.19 16.08 -4.56
CA PHE A 210 12.07 15.17 -3.81
C PHE A 210 12.15 13.82 -4.49
N GLU A 211 13.38 13.36 -4.76
CA GLU A 211 13.63 12.07 -5.38
C GLU A 211 13.19 10.90 -4.48
N GLU A 212 13.37 11.05 -3.17
CA GLU A 212 13.01 10.07 -2.16
C GLU A 212 11.49 9.83 -2.08
N LEU A 213 10.69 10.82 -2.48
CA LEU A 213 9.23 10.74 -2.51
C LEU A 213 8.70 10.43 -3.91
N GLY A 214 9.52 10.56 -4.96
CA GLY A 214 9.09 10.52 -6.36
C GLY A 214 8.13 11.63 -6.77
N HIS A 215 7.97 12.67 -5.93
CA HIS A 215 6.94 13.72 -6.02
C HIS A 215 7.38 15.03 -5.37
N GLY A 216 6.62 16.09 -5.63
CA GLY A 216 6.58 17.25 -4.73
C GLY A 216 5.98 16.89 -3.37
N VAL A 217 6.49 17.47 -2.26
CA VAL A 217 5.98 17.17 -0.90
C VAL A 217 4.48 17.46 -0.76
N PHE A 218 3.98 18.46 -1.48
CA PHE A 218 2.55 18.76 -1.53
C PHE A 218 1.76 17.65 -2.22
N THR A 219 2.18 17.25 -3.41
CA THR A 219 1.51 16.18 -4.17
C THR A 219 1.57 14.84 -3.43
N HIS A 220 2.67 14.54 -2.75
CA HIS A 220 2.79 13.36 -1.88
C HIS A 220 1.67 13.33 -0.82
N CYS A 221 1.48 14.43 -0.07
CA CYS A 221 0.40 14.52 0.92
C CYS A 221 -1.01 14.49 0.30
N VAL A 222 -1.18 15.03 -0.92
CA VAL A 222 -2.46 14.94 -1.65
C VAL A 222 -2.79 13.49 -2.00
N LEU A 223 -1.81 12.74 -2.52
CA LEU A 223 -1.96 11.33 -2.85
C LEU A 223 -2.25 10.48 -1.62
N ASP A 224 -1.48 10.66 -0.54
CA ASP A 224 -1.71 9.96 0.74
C ASP A 224 -3.13 10.22 1.27
N GLY A 225 -3.55 11.49 1.26
CA GLY A 225 -4.89 11.89 1.64
C GLY A 225 -5.98 11.24 0.79
N LEU A 226 -5.88 11.32 -0.54
CA LEU A 226 -6.84 10.72 -1.48
C LEU A 226 -6.90 9.18 -1.38
N ARG A 227 -5.77 8.54 -1.08
CA ARG A 227 -5.67 7.07 -0.87
C ARG A 227 -6.23 6.63 0.48
N GLY A 228 -6.55 7.57 1.38
CA GLY A 228 -7.40 7.34 2.53
C GLY A 228 -6.87 7.86 3.86
N ALA A 229 -5.66 8.40 3.91
CA ALA A 229 -5.14 9.02 5.14
C ALA A 229 -5.91 10.29 5.56
N ALA A 230 -6.69 10.86 4.63
CA ALA A 230 -7.61 11.96 4.89
C ALA A 230 -9.08 11.50 5.09
N ALA A 231 -9.35 10.21 5.18
CA ALA A 231 -10.71 9.70 5.23
C ALA A 231 -11.39 9.99 6.58
N GLN A 232 -12.63 10.45 6.50
CA GLN A 232 -13.56 10.58 7.62
C GLN A 232 -14.81 9.80 7.25
N GLN A 233 -15.21 8.84 8.09
CA GLN A 233 -16.37 7.98 7.81
C GLN A 233 -16.31 7.27 6.43
N SER A 234 -15.11 6.91 5.97
CA SER A 234 -14.82 6.29 4.66
C SER A 234 -14.90 7.22 3.45
N GLU A 235 -15.05 8.52 3.66
CA GLU A 235 -15.00 9.52 2.61
C GLU A 235 -13.82 10.47 2.81
N VAL A 236 -13.10 10.76 1.74
CA VAL A 236 -12.20 11.89 1.68
C VAL A 236 -12.99 13.03 1.08
N SER A 237 -13.36 14.00 1.91
CA SER A 237 -13.94 15.26 1.46
C SER A 237 -12.84 16.25 1.11
N TRP A 238 -13.17 17.31 0.36
CA TRP A 238 -12.26 18.42 0.15
C TRP A 238 -11.71 18.98 1.47
N THR A 239 -12.58 19.17 2.46
CA THR A 239 -12.22 19.69 3.77
C THR A 239 -11.25 18.76 4.50
N SER A 240 -11.50 17.44 4.47
CA SER A 240 -10.64 16.48 5.16
C SER A 240 -9.28 16.31 4.45
N LEU A 241 -9.26 16.37 3.11
CA LEU A 241 -8.03 16.40 2.32
C LEU A 241 -7.17 17.63 2.67
N VAL A 242 -7.77 18.82 2.65
CA VAL A 242 -7.08 20.08 3.02
C VAL A 242 -6.51 20.01 4.44
N ALA A 243 -7.29 19.48 5.39
CA ALA A 243 -6.86 19.35 6.78
C ALA A 243 -5.68 18.37 6.91
N HIS A 244 -5.73 17.24 6.22
CA HIS A 244 -4.65 16.25 6.16
C HIS A 244 -3.38 16.87 5.56
N VAL A 245 -3.45 17.45 4.36
CA VAL A 245 -2.28 18.08 3.71
C VAL A 245 -1.66 19.16 4.58
N SER A 246 -2.49 20.01 5.20
CA SER A 246 -2.01 21.06 6.11
C SER A 246 -1.30 20.51 7.34
N ARG A 247 -1.80 19.40 7.89
CA ARG A 247 -1.21 18.72 9.04
C ARG A 247 0.11 18.06 8.67
N GLU A 248 0.14 17.24 7.62
CA GLU A 248 1.33 16.49 7.21
C GLU A 248 2.48 17.43 6.82
N MET A 249 2.22 18.47 6.02
CA MET A 249 3.25 19.45 5.66
C MET A 249 3.75 20.31 6.84
N SER A 250 3.07 20.24 7.99
CA SER A 250 3.54 20.87 9.23
C SER A 250 4.45 19.96 10.07
N GLN A 251 4.50 18.66 9.77
CA GLN A 251 5.24 17.67 10.55
C GLN A 251 6.75 17.90 10.46
N PRO A 252 7.51 17.66 11.54
CA PRO A 252 8.96 17.85 11.54
C PRO A 252 9.67 17.04 10.46
N ASP A 253 9.23 15.83 10.17
CA ASP A 253 9.94 14.93 9.26
C ASP A 253 9.85 15.36 7.80
N LEU A 254 8.65 15.76 7.33
CA LEU A 254 8.51 16.39 6.02
C LEU A 254 9.16 17.77 5.95
N ARG A 255 9.15 18.54 7.05
CA ARG A 255 9.86 19.83 7.09
C ARG A 255 11.38 19.71 7.00
N LYS A 256 11.97 18.62 7.49
CA LYS A 256 13.42 18.37 7.38
C LYS A 256 13.86 18.12 5.94
N LEU A 257 12.95 17.68 5.06
CA LEU A 257 13.25 17.49 3.64
C LEU A 257 13.46 18.83 2.92
N LEU A 258 12.79 19.89 3.38
CA LEU A 258 12.92 21.22 2.76
C LEU A 258 14.37 21.73 2.88
N PRO A 259 14.89 22.43 1.84
CA PRO A 259 16.20 23.06 1.93
C PRO A 259 16.35 23.95 3.16
N GLN A 260 17.53 23.96 3.79
CA GLN A 260 17.74 24.66 5.06
C GLN A 260 17.24 26.12 5.05
N GLY A 261 16.42 26.47 6.04
CA GLY A 261 15.84 27.81 6.19
C GLY A 261 14.68 28.12 5.24
N ARG A 262 14.28 27.19 4.37
CA ARG A 262 13.10 27.33 3.50
C ARG A 262 11.85 26.79 4.16
N GLN A 263 10.72 27.31 3.73
CA GLN A 263 9.39 26.89 4.18
C GLN A 263 8.50 26.70 2.97
N GLN A 264 7.67 25.67 3.05
CA GLN A 264 6.56 25.43 2.15
C GLN A 264 5.34 25.19 3.03
N THR A 265 4.37 26.10 2.98
CA THR A 265 3.16 26.03 3.81
C THR A 265 1.93 26.06 2.90
N PRO A 266 1.11 24.99 2.88
CA PRO A 266 -0.07 24.97 2.04
C PRO A 266 -1.08 26.02 2.53
N ILE A 267 -1.81 26.64 1.60
CA ILE A 267 -2.81 27.67 1.91
C ILE A 267 -4.13 27.34 1.23
N PRO A 268 -5.19 27.01 2.00
CA PRO A 268 -6.54 26.95 1.47
C PRO A 268 -7.11 28.37 1.28
N ALA A 269 -7.93 28.54 0.26
CA ALA A 269 -8.72 29.74 -0.02
C ALA A 269 -10.12 29.36 -0.50
N GLY A 270 -11.12 30.19 -0.17
CA GLY A 270 -12.51 29.94 -0.55
C GLY A 270 -13.16 28.83 0.26
N GLY A 271 -14.24 28.28 -0.27
CA GLY A 271 -15.05 27.26 0.39
C GLY A 271 -16.03 26.63 -0.60
N VAL A 272 -16.39 25.39 -0.31
CA VAL A 272 -17.38 24.61 -1.03
C VAL A 272 -18.29 23.94 -0.03
N GLU A 273 -19.54 23.68 -0.42
CA GLU A 273 -20.34 22.68 0.26
C GLU A 273 -19.58 21.34 0.34
N TYR A 274 -19.90 20.52 1.34
CA TYR A 274 -19.27 19.22 1.55
C TYR A 274 -19.18 18.42 0.23
N THR A 275 -17.95 18.26 -0.26
CA THR A 275 -17.68 17.67 -1.57
C THR A 275 -16.76 16.48 -1.40
N VAL A 276 -17.26 15.29 -1.72
CA VAL A 276 -16.53 14.02 -1.61
C VAL A 276 -15.65 13.82 -2.84
N LEU A 277 -14.34 13.70 -2.61
CA LEU A 277 -13.32 13.49 -3.63
C LEU A 277 -13.02 12.01 -3.82
N ALA A 278 -12.86 11.30 -2.71
CA ALA A 278 -12.66 9.86 -2.72
C ALA A 278 -13.66 9.22 -1.78
N THR A 279 -14.19 8.06 -2.16
CA THR A 279 -14.80 7.16 -1.20
C THR A 279 -13.80 6.05 -1.04
N ILE A 280 -13.23 5.93 0.17
CA ILE A 280 -12.29 4.87 0.47
C ILE A 280 -13.08 3.58 0.54
N THR A 281 -13.17 2.97 -0.63
CA THR A 281 -13.63 1.63 -0.81
C THR A 281 -12.51 0.72 -0.33
N THR A 282 -12.55 0.37 0.96
CA THR A 282 -12.21 -1.03 1.28
C THR A 282 -13.00 -1.90 0.30
N PRO A 283 -12.39 -2.92 -0.34
CA PRO A 283 -13.00 -3.68 -1.43
C PRO A 283 -14.49 -3.94 -1.15
N LYS A 284 -15.33 -3.62 -2.15
CA LYS A 284 -16.81 -3.57 -2.10
C LYS A 284 -17.39 -4.39 -0.94
N THR A 285 -17.90 -3.72 0.09
CA THR A 285 -19.05 -4.28 0.81
C THR A 285 -20.28 -4.05 -0.08
N PRO A 286 -21.03 -5.10 -0.46
CA PRO A 286 -22.26 -4.94 -1.24
C PRO A 286 -23.25 -3.96 -0.59
N ASP A 287 -24.18 -3.45 -1.42
CA ASP A 287 -25.36 -2.67 -1.05
C ASP A 287 -25.96 -3.08 0.33
N LYS A 288 -25.75 -2.26 1.36
CA LYS A 288 -26.22 -2.49 2.75
C LYS A 288 -27.75 -2.52 2.87
N SER A 289 -28.49 -2.08 1.85
CA SER A 289 -29.95 -2.19 1.82
C SER A 289 -30.43 -3.61 1.47
N LYS A 290 -29.50 -4.52 1.10
CA LYS A 290 -29.77 -5.91 0.73
C LYS A 290 -28.81 -6.94 1.34
N MET A 291 -27.90 -6.56 2.25
CA MET A 291 -26.95 -7.50 2.86
C MET A 291 -27.48 -8.13 4.13
N ASP A 292 -27.43 -9.46 4.18
CA ASP A 292 -27.54 -10.23 5.41
C ASP A 292 -26.50 -9.74 6.43
N LYS A 293 -26.86 -9.75 7.72
CA LYS A 293 -25.98 -9.40 8.85
C LYS A 293 -24.60 -10.09 8.69
N PRO A 294 -23.47 -9.38 8.88
CA PRO A 294 -22.15 -10.00 8.75
C PRO A 294 -22.01 -11.19 9.70
N PRO A 295 -21.28 -12.27 9.31
CA PRO A 295 -21.01 -13.38 10.20
C PRO A 295 -20.32 -12.92 11.48
N THR A 296 -20.55 -13.63 12.58
CA THR A 296 -19.87 -13.34 13.84
C THR A 296 -18.36 -13.62 13.68
N PRO A 297 -17.47 -12.69 14.05
CA PRO A 297 -16.03 -12.96 14.15
C PRO A 297 -15.73 -14.16 15.06
N LEU A 298 -14.66 -14.90 14.77
CA LEU A 298 -14.21 -15.99 15.64
C LEU A 298 -13.73 -15.44 16.99
N SER A 299 -13.85 -16.26 18.05
CA SER A 299 -13.23 -15.98 19.34
C SER A 299 -12.51 -17.24 19.80
N ALA A 300 -11.20 -17.17 19.97
CA ALA A 300 -10.39 -18.31 20.39
C ALA A 300 -10.65 -18.65 21.88
N PRO A 301 -10.70 -19.94 22.26
CA PRO A 301 -10.40 -21.11 21.42
C PRO A 301 -11.58 -21.54 20.53
N PHE A 302 -11.26 -22.16 19.39
CA PHE A 302 -12.23 -22.74 18.46
C PHE A 302 -11.68 -23.99 17.78
N THR A 303 -12.58 -24.84 17.29
CA THR A 303 -12.29 -26.08 16.57
C THR A 303 -12.03 -25.86 15.08
N ALA A 304 -11.47 -26.87 14.41
CA ALA A 304 -11.29 -26.81 12.96
C ALA A 304 -12.61 -26.76 12.17
N GLU A 305 -13.71 -27.27 12.72
CA GLU A 305 -15.02 -27.16 12.08
C GLU A 305 -15.57 -25.73 12.17
N GLU A 306 -15.41 -25.08 13.33
CA GLU A 306 -15.78 -23.67 13.51
C GLU A 306 -14.93 -22.74 12.63
N ALA A 307 -13.63 -23.02 12.51
CA ALA A 307 -12.74 -22.29 11.60
C ALA A 307 -13.23 -22.36 10.14
N ARG A 308 -13.47 -23.58 9.62
CA ARG A 308 -13.99 -23.80 8.26
C ARG A 308 -15.38 -23.18 8.05
N THR A 309 -16.26 -23.32 9.03
CA THR A 309 -17.60 -22.73 9.00
C THR A 309 -17.53 -21.21 8.91
N SER A 310 -16.64 -20.59 9.68
CA SER A 310 -16.42 -19.15 9.65
C SER A 310 -15.80 -18.69 8.32
N GLN A 311 -14.79 -19.39 7.81
CA GLN A 311 -14.21 -19.12 6.48
C GLN A 311 -15.29 -19.13 5.39
N ALA A 312 -16.11 -20.18 5.34
CA ALA A 312 -17.20 -20.30 4.37
C ALA A 312 -18.27 -19.22 4.54
N ALA A 313 -18.63 -18.87 5.77
CA ALA A 313 -19.60 -17.82 6.06
C ALA A 313 -19.09 -16.43 5.60
N TRP A 314 -17.83 -16.10 5.90
CA TRP A 314 -17.22 -14.84 5.50
C TRP A 314 -16.98 -14.76 3.99
N ALA A 315 -16.50 -15.84 3.36
CA ALA A 315 -16.36 -15.94 1.92
C ALA A 315 -17.71 -15.72 1.21
N LYS A 316 -18.77 -16.40 1.68
CA LYS A 316 -20.14 -16.20 1.16
C LYS A 316 -20.64 -14.78 1.35
N HIS A 317 -20.44 -14.18 2.54
CA HIS A 317 -20.88 -12.82 2.84
C HIS A 317 -20.20 -11.78 1.94
N LEU A 318 -18.90 -11.95 1.70
CA LEU A 318 -18.08 -11.03 0.89
C LEU A 318 -18.08 -11.38 -0.60
N LYS A 319 -18.71 -12.47 -1.01
CA LYS A 319 -18.70 -13.01 -2.39
C LYS A 319 -17.29 -13.29 -2.89
N LEU A 320 -16.51 -13.91 -2.01
CA LEU A 320 -15.14 -14.34 -2.24
C LEU A 320 -15.09 -15.87 -2.23
N ASP A 321 -13.99 -16.42 -2.73
CA ASP A 321 -13.66 -17.84 -2.55
C ASP A 321 -12.84 -18.03 -1.27
N VAL A 322 -13.04 -19.14 -0.58
CA VAL A 322 -12.24 -19.45 0.63
C VAL A 322 -10.76 -19.62 0.27
N GLU A 323 -10.48 -20.27 -0.86
CA GLU A 323 -9.13 -20.44 -1.39
C GLU A 323 -9.07 -19.80 -2.77
N ILE A 324 -7.97 -19.09 -3.04
CA ILE A 324 -7.68 -18.49 -4.34
C ILE A 324 -6.30 -18.95 -4.82
N GLU A 325 -6.14 -19.00 -6.14
CA GLU A 325 -4.83 -19.14 -6.78
C GLU A 325 -4.58 -17.87 -7.60
N ASN A 326 -3.45 -17.22 -7.36
CA ASN A 326 -3.11 -15.97 -8.04
C ASN A 326 -2.42 -16.20 -9.39
N SER A 327 -2.04 -15.12 -10.08
CA SER A 327 -1.48 -15.19 -11.45
C SER A 327 -0.15 -15.94 -11.56
N ILE A 328 0.54 -16.16 -10.44
CA ILE A 328 1.82 -16.87 -10.38
C ILE A 328 1.72 -18.30 -9.85
N GLY A 329 0.49 -18.78 -9.61
CA GLY A 329 0.20 -20.13 -9.13
C GLY A 329 0.29 -20.29 -7.60
N MET A 330 0.32 -19.19 -6.85
CA MET A 330 0.37 -19.22 -5.39
C MET A 330 -1.03 -19.40 -4.81
N LYS A 331 -1.16 -20.29 -3.83
CA LYS A 331 -2.43 -20.55 -3.15
C LYS A 331 -2.53 -19.75 -1.86
N LEU A 332 -3.63 -19.03 -1.71
CA LEU A 332 -3.97 -18.28 -0.50
C LEU A 332 -5.31 -18.75 0.05
N THR A 333 -5.45 -18.71 1.37
CA THR A 333 -6.71 -19.02 2.07
C THR A 333 -7.22 -17.81 2.84
N LEU A 334 -8.53 -17.64 2.87
CA LEU A 334 -9.20 -16.56 3.58
C LEU A 334 -9.12 -16.80 5.08
N ILE A 335 -8.53 -15.88 5.81
CA ILE A 335 -8.50 -15.87 7.27
C ILE A 335 -9.64 -14.96 7.76
N PRO A 336 -10.63 -15.50 8.51
CA PRO A 336 -11.79 -14.72 8.94
C PRO A 336 -11.42 -13.77 10.11
N PRO A 337 -12.14 -12.65 10.28
CA PRO A 337 -12.04 -11.82 11.47
C PRO A 337 -12.19 -12.63 12.73
N GLY A 338 -11.50 -12.22 13.78
CA GLY A 338 -11.64 -12.84 15.08
C GLY A 338 -10.78 -12.20 16.15
N GLU A 339 -10.88 -12.75 17.34
CA GLU A 339 -10.12 -12.32 18.50
C GLU A 339 -9.41 -13.49 19.17
N PHE A 340 -8.23 -13.19 19.71
CA PHE A 340 -7.41 -14.16 20.42
C PHE A 340 -6.55 -13.45 21.47
N GLN A 341 -5.91 -14.26 22.32
CA GLN A 341 -4.93 -13.78 23.28
C GLN A 341 -3.53 -13.96 22.67
N MET A 342 -2.92 -12.83 22.27
CA MET A 342 -1.58 -12.76 21.70
C MET A 342 -0.52 -12.79 22.80
N GLY A 343 0.60 -13.45 22.54
CA GLY A 343 1.71 -13.65 23.49
C GLY A 343 1.61 -14.92 24.32
N SER A 344 2.62 -15.15 25.16
CA SER A 344 2.75 -16.41 25.90
C SER A 344 1.76 -16.50 27.04
N HIS A 345 1.17 -17.69 27.22
CA HIS A 345 0.30 -17.99 28.35
C HIS A 345 1.07 -18.45 29.59
N GLU A 346 2.23 -19.04 29.37
CA GLU A 346 3.19 -19.44 30.41
C GLU A 346 4.05 -18.23 30.71
N SER A 347 4.43 -18.05 31.96
CA SER A 347 5.44 -17.06 32.34
C SER A 347 6.76 -17.30 31.62
N ALA A 348 7.59 -16.25 31.60
CA ALA A 348 8.93 -16.31 31.05
C ALA A 348 9.78 -17.38 31.75
N GLU A 349 9.60 -17.57 33.07
CA GLU A 349 10.25 -18.60 33.87
C GLU A 349 9.82 -20.01 33.50
N GLU A 350 8.51 -20.24 33.31
CA GLU A 350 7.97 -21.53 32.88
C GLU A 350 8.45 -21.87 31.46
N THR A 351 8.50 -20.88 30.57
CA THR A 351 9.01 -21.04 29.20
C THR A 351 10.50 -21.40 29.20
N ALA A 352 11.30 -20.72 30.02
CA ALA A 352 12.72 -21.05 30.18
C ALA A 352 12.93 -22.44 30.78
N ALA A 353 12.13 -22.82 31.79
CA ALA A 353 12.19 -24.16 32.37
C ALA A 353 11.84 -25.25 31.35
N PHE A 354 10.84 -24.99 30.48
CA PHE A 354 10.52 -25.86 29.36
C PHE A 354 11.70 -26.00 28.39
N ALA A 355 12.32 -24.88 27.99
CA ALA A 355 13.47 -24.90 27.09
C ALA A 355 14.67 -25.66 27.66
N VAL A 356 14.96 -25.50 28.95
CA VAL A 356 15.98 -26.32 29.65
C VAL A 356 15.58 -27.80 29.63
N GLY A 357 14.31 -28.10 29.88
CA GLY A 357 13.76 -29.46 29.86
C GLY A 357 13.87 -30.15 28.50
N THR A 358 13.83 -29.39 27.40
CA THR A 358 14.01 -29.90 26.03
C THR A 358 15.46 -29.87 25.56
N GLY A 359 16.40 -29.44 26.41
CA GLY A 359 17.85 -29.54 26.18
C GLY A 359 18.56 -28.22 25.86
N TYR A 360 17.84 -27.09 25.81
CA TYR A 360 18.44 -25.76 25.66
C TYR A 360 18.93 -25.24 27.03
N LYS A 361 20.12 -25.68 27.44
CA LYS A 361 20.63 -25.57 28.82
C LYS A 361 20.79 -24.15 29.35
N ASP A 362 21.02 -23.17 28.47
CA ASP A 362 21.31 -21.79 28.85
C ASP A 362 20.08 -20.87 28.81
N ALA A 363 18.88 -21.44 28.67
CA ALA A 363 17.64 -20.66 28.63
C ALA A 363 17.41 -19.89 29.94
N LYS A 364 17.08 -18.60 29.83
CA LYS A 364 16.71 -17.74 30.96
C LYS A 364 15.37 -17.09 30.69
N ALA A 365 14.65 -16.74 31.75
CA ALA A 365 13.36 -16.04 31.65
C ALA A 365 13.48 -14.74 30.81
N GLU A 366 14.58 -14.02 30.98
CA GLU A 366 14.87 -12.79 30.22
C GLU A 366 14.79 -12.95 28.70
N ASN A 367 15.05 -14.15 28.17
CA ASN A 367 14.99 -14.45 26.74
C ASN A 367 13.56 -14.50 26.18
N TYR A 368 12.53 -14.53 27.05
CA TYR A 368 11.13 -14.70 26.67
C TYR A 368 10.23 -13.56 27.20
N ASN A 369 10.82 -12.52 27.78
CA ASN A 369 10.07 -11.40 28.36
C ASN A 369 9.28 -10.60 27.32
N ASP A 370 9.76 -10.58 26.07
CA ASP A 370 9.14 -9.88 24.95
C ASP A 370 7.88 -10.58 24.42
N GLU A 371 7.58 -11.80 24.88
CA GLU A 371 6.33 -12.51 24.64
C GLU A 371 5.20 -12.07 25.58
N HIS A 372 5.48 -11.11 26.46
CA HIS A 372 4.60 -10.61 27.53
C HIS A 372 4.38 -9.09 27.49
N PRO A 373 3.27 -8.58 28.06
CA PRO A 373 2.15 -9.34 28.61
C PRO A 373 1.31 -10.01 27.52
N ARG A 374 0.67 -11.12 27.91
CA ARG A 374 -0.41 -11.68 27.10
C ARG A 374 -1.55 -10.67 27.04
N HIS A 375 -2.04 -10.38 25.84
CA HIS A 375 -3.04 -9.33 25.63
C HIS A 375 -4.06 -9.73 24.57
N ARG A 376 -5.25 -9.13 24.64
CA ARG A 376 -6.32 -9.40 23.69
C ARG A 376 -6.09 -8.62 22.40
N VAL A 377 -6.12 -9.33 21.27
CA VAL A 377 -6.10 -8.75 19.93
C VAL A 377 -7.36 -9.16 19.18
N LYS A 378 -7.90 -8.23 18.41
CA LYS A 378 -9.08 -8.38 17.55
C LYS A 378 -8.73 -7.93 16.14
N LEU A 379 -8.74 -8.87 15.21
CA LEU A 379 -8.63 -8.63 13.79
C LEU A 379 -10.04 -8.38 13.25
N THR A 380 -10.32 -7.16 12.79
CA THR A 380 -11.69 -6.74 12.47
C THR A 380 -12.09 -7.00 11.02
N LYS A 381 -11.12 -7.35 10.16
CA LYS A 381 -11.32 -7.60 8.73
C LYS A 381 -10.69 -8.94 8.35
N PRO A 382 -11.29 -9.68 7.38
CA PRO A 382 -10.62 -10.83 6.81
C PRO A 382 -9.44 -10.39 5.94
N PHE A 383 -8.51 -11.29 5.75
CA PHE A 383 -7.40 -11.16 4.82
C PHE A 383 -7.09 -12.53 4.21
N TYR A 384 -6.48 -12.55 3.03
CA TYR A 384 -5.91 -13.78 2.51
C TYR A 384 -4.48 -13.95 3.02
N LEU A 385 -4.09 -15.19 3.31
CA LEU A 385 -2.71 -15.53 3.67
C LEU A 385 -2.23 -16.68 2.80
N GLY A 386 -0.97 -16.60 2.35
CA GLY A 386 -0.30 -17.69 1.63
C GLY A 386 -0.38 -18.99 2.45
N THR A 387 -0.85 -20.07 1.80
CA THR A 387 -1.03 -21.38 2.45
C THR A 387 0.26 -22.01 2.95
N HIS A 388 1.40 -21.53 2.43
CA HIS A 388 2.76 -21.86 2.83
C HIS A 388 3.67 -20.65 2.50
N GLU A 389 4.97 -20.75 2.79
CA GLU A 389 5.97 -19.71 2.47
C GLU A 389 6.12 -19.52 0.95
N VAL A 390 6.64 -18.36 0.53
CA VAL A 390 6.94 -18.09 -0.88
C VAL A 390 8.04 -19.02 -1.36
N THR A 391 7.79 -19.73 -2.46
CA THR A 391 8.74 -20.69 -3.03
C THR A 391 9.84 -20.02 -3.85
N LYS A 392 10.95 -20.73 -4.05
CA LYS A 392 11.99 -20.34 -5.02
C LYS A 392 11.42 -20.16 -6.43
N ARG A 393 10.47 -21.00 -6.84
CA ARG A 393 9.78 -20.92 -8.15
C ARG A 393 8.96 -19.65 -8.30
N GLU A 394 8.24 -19.23 -7.27
CA GLU A 394 7.45 -17.99 -7.26
C GLU A 394 8.37 -16.77 -7.24
N PHE A 395 9.37 -16.74 -6.36
CA PHE A 395 10.35 -15.65 -6.30
C PHE A 395 11.15 -15.50 -7.60
N ARG A 396 11.47 -16.60 -8.29
CA ARG A 396 12.15 -16.54 -9.59
C ARG A 396 11.34 -15.81 -10.65
N LYS A 397 10.00 -15.87 -10.61
CA LYS A 397 9.16 -15.13 -11.58
C LYS A 397 9.37 -13.63 -11.43
N PHE A 398 9.37 -13.12 -10.19
CA PHE A 398 9.72 -11.73 -9.89
C PHE A 398 11.11 -11.36 -10.42
N VAL A 399 12.13 -12.14 -10.08
CA VAL A 399 13.51 -11.89 -10.54
C VAL A 399 13.62 -11.90 -12.07
N THR A 400 12.86 -12.75 -12.74
CA THR A 400 12.86 -12.85 -14.21
C THR A 400 12.13 -11.67 -14.85
N ASP A 401 10.95 -11.32 -14.34
CA ASP A 401 10.10 -10.25 -14.88
C ASP A 401 10.76 -8.87 -14.68
N GLU A 402 11.34 -8.62 -13.51
CA GLU A 402 11.92 -7.31 -13.15
C GLU A 402 13.43 -7.20 -13.40
N GLY A 403 14.10 -8.31 -13.74
CA GLY A 403 15.57 -8.35 -13.77
C GLY A 403 16.20 -8.07 -12.39
N TYR A 404 15.46 -8.34 -11.32
CA TYR A 404 15.83 -7.96 -9.95
C TYR A 404 17.04 -8.74 -9.44
N ARG A 405 17.90 -8.09 -8.66
CA ARG A 405 19.00 -8.71 -7.92
C ARG A 405 18.83 -8.39 -6.44
N THR A 406 18.86 -9.40 -5.60
CA THR A 406 18.62 -9.22 -4.15
C THR A 406 19.73 -8.43 -3.48
N GLU A 407 19.49 -7.93 -2.27
CA GLU A 407 20.53 -7.28 -1.47
C GLU A 407 21.72 -8.20 -1.21
N ALA A 408 21.46 -9.50 -0.98
CA ALA A 408 22.53 -10.52 -0.88
C ALA A 408 23.38 -10.63 -2.16
N GLU A 409 22.82 -10.31 -3.34
CA GLU A 409 23.54 -10.34 -4.61
C GLU A 409 24.27 -9.03 -4.94
N THR A 410 23.95 -7.92 -4.28
CA THR A 410 24.34 -6.57 -4.72
C THR A 410 25.23 -5.83 -3.73
N ASP A 411 25.13 -6.11 -2.43
CA ASP A 411 25.92 -5.40 -1.40
C ASP A 411 27.35 -5.96 -1.20
N GLY A 412 27.69 -7.04 -1.90
CA GLY A 412 28.99 -7.70 -1.86
C GLY A 412 29.24 -8.57 -0.63
N LYS A 413 28.27 -8.71 0.29
CA LYS A 413 28.40 -9.57 1.48
C LYS A 413 27.94 -11.00 1.22
N GLY A 414 27.01 -11.20 0.28
CA GLY A 414 26.37 -12.50 0.09
C GLY A 414 25.33 -12.82 1.15
N GLY A 415 24.79 -14.03 1.06
CA GLY A 415 23.92 -14.64 2.04
C GLY A 415 24.66 -15.60 2.97
N TRP A 416 23.91 -16.20 3.89
CA TRP A 416 24.40 -17.30 4.72
C TRP A 416 24.20 -18.63 4.01
N GLY A 417 25.11 -19.57 4.22
CA GLY A 417 24.97 -20.92 3.70
C GLY A 417 25.90 -21.90 4.39
N PHE A 418 25.73 -23.18 4.07
CA PHE A 418 26.56 -24.27 4.60
C PHE A 418 27.64 -24.63 3.59
N ASP A 419 28.92 -24.56 3.94
CA ASP A 419 29.99 -24.86 2.99
C ASP A 419 30.45 -26.34 2.97
N GLY A 420 29.82 -27.18 3.79
CA GLY A 420 30.20 -28.56 4.02
C GLY A 420 30.75 -28.81 5.42
N GLU A 421 31.22 -27.76 6.10
CA GLU A 421 31.80 -27.82 7.44
C GLU A 421 31.06 -26.91 8.42
N GLU A 422 30.81 -25.65 8.03
CA GLU A 422 30.21 -24.64 8.89
C GLU A 422 29.19 -23.76 8.16
N PHE A 423 28.37 -23.03 8.94
CA PHE A 423 27.51 -21.97 8.43
C PHE A 423 28.25 -20.64 8.45
N LYS A 424 28.32 -19.98 7.30
CA LYS A 424 28.95 -18.67 7.19
C LYS A 424 28.30 -17.80 6.14
N GLN A 425 28.48 -16.49 6.28
CA GLN A 425 28.14 -15.53 5.25
C GLN A 425 29.26 -15.45 4.21
N ASP A 426 28.91 -15.61 2.94
CA ASP A 426 29.87 -15.59 1.83
C ASP A 426 29.18 -15.11 0.53
N PRO A 427 29.83 -14.28 -0.30
CA PRO A 427 29.31 -13.82 -1.60
C PRO A 427 28.80 -14.93 -2.54
N LYS A 428 29.29 -16.17 -2.40
CA LYS A 428 28.81 -17.31 -3.20
C LYS A 428 27.42 -17.78 -2.81
N PHE A 429 26.96 -17.45 -1.61
CA PHE A 429 25.65 -17.82 -1.10
C PHE A 429 24.63 -16.72 -1.39
N THR A 430 23.47 -17.11 -1.88
CA THR A 430 22.35 -16.22 -2.25
C THR A 430 21.05 -17.04 -2.19
N TRP A 431 19.91 -16.45 -2.56
CA TRP A 431 18.67 -17.20 -2.74
C TRP A 431 18.77 -18.32 -3.80
N LYS A 432 19.77 -18.24 -4.71
CA LYS A 432 20.01 -19.25 -5.75
C LYS A 432 20.78 -20.46 -5.21
N ASN A 433 21.71 -20.24 -4.28
CA ASN A 433 22.61 -21.25 -3.75
C ASN A 433 22.88 -20.99 -2.26
N VAL A 434 22.51 -21.94 -1.40
CA VAL A 434 22.70 -21.86 0.06
C VAL A 434 23.65 -22.94 0.60
N GLY A 435 24.29 -23.69 -0.28
CA GLY A 435 25.23 -24.75 0.11
C GLY A 435 24.59 -26.06 0.57
N PHE A 436 23.27 -26.18 0.44
CA PHE A 436 22.52 -27.42 0.53
C PHE A 436 21.41 -27.44 -0.53
N ASP A 437 20.88 -28.63 -0.80
CA ASP A 437 19.91 -28.84 -1.87
C ASP A 437 18.59 -28.12 -1.57
N GLN A 438 18.12 -27.36 -2.56
CA GLN A 438 16.81 -26.73 -2.57
C GLN A 438 16.23 -26.79 -3.98
N THR A 439 15.14 -27.52 -4.13
CA THR A 439 14.33 -27.53 -5.36
C THR A 439 13.51 -26.25 -5.48
N ASP A 440 12.81 -26.11 -6.60
CA ASP A 440 11.93 -24.98 -6.89
C ASP A 440 10.73 -24.83 -5.95
N ASP A 441 10.34 -25.92 -5.29
CA ASP A 441 9.22 -25.95 -4.33
C ASP A 441 9.69 -25.78 -2.88
N HIS A 442 10.97 -25.50 -2.64
CA HIS A 442 11.45 -25.09 -1.32
C HIS A 442 11.18 -23.60 -1.09
N PRO A 443 11.09 -23.15 0.18
CA PRO A 443 10.96 -21.74 0.49
C PRO A 443 12.16 -20.96 -0.05
N VAL A 444 11.90 -19.77 -0.59
CA VAL A 444 12.98 -18.84 -0.89
C VAL A 444 13.60 -18.34 0.41
N VAL A 445 14.93 -18.34 0.48
CA VAL A 445 15.71 -17.90 1.63
C VAL A 445 16.82 -16.95 1.20
N ASN A 446 17.56 -16.39 2.15
CA ASN A 446 18.55 -15.32 1.89
C ASN A 446 17.93 -14.09 1.19
N VAL A 447 16.67 -13.79 1.53
CA VAL A 447 15.97 -12.58 1.13
C VAL A 447 15.84 -11.66 2.35
N THR A 448 16.18 -10.39 2.18
CA THR A 448 16.03 -9.37 3.21
C THR A 448 14.60 -8.88 3.28
N TRP A 449 14.22 -8.17 4.34
CA TRP A 449 12.89 -7.56 4.44
C TRP A 449 12.63 -6.64 3.24
N ASN A 450 13.65 -5.88 2.82
CA ASN A 450 13.57 -4.99 1.65
C ASN A 450 13.34 -5.77 0.34
N ASP A 451 13.99 -6.93 0.16
CA ASP A 451 13.74 -7.80 -0.99
C ASP A 451 12.28 -8.26 -1.05
N THR A 452 11.69 -8.56 0.12
CA THR A 452 10.27 -8.98 0.19
C THR A 452 9.32 -7.86 -0.21
N GLU A 453 9.56 -6.62 0.22
CA GLU A 453 8.72 -5.47 -0.17
C GLU A 453 8.77 -5.22 -1.68
N LYS A 454 9.93 -5.41 -2.32
CA LYS A 454 10.04 -5.30 -3.79
C LYS A 454 9.26 -6.40 -4.50
N TYR A 455 9.34 -7.63 -4.01
CA TYR A 455 8.53 -8.74 -4.53
C TYR A 455 7.02 -8.47 -4.37
N LEU A 456 6.59 -7.98 -3.22
CA LEU A 456 5.18 -7.70 -2.93
C LEU A 456 4.66 -6.51 -3.74
N GLY A 457 5.45 -5.46 -3.92
CA GLY A 457 5.14 -4.33 -4.79
C GLY A 457 4.94 -4.76 -6.24
N TRP A 458 5.88 -5.54 -6.79
CA TRP A 458 5.76 -6.11 -8.14
C TRP A 458 4.48 -6.93 -8.31
N LEU A 459 4.19 -7.85 -7.37
CA LEU A 459 3.01 -8.70 -7.48
C LEU A 459 1.71 -7.89 -7.35
N SER A 460 1.74 -6.83 -6.53
CA SER A 460 0.62 -5.89 -6.39
C SER A 460 0.35 -5.15 -7.69
N ASP A 461 1.39 -4.62 -8.33
CA ASP A 461 1.29 -3.92 -9.61
C ASP A 461 0.82 -4.86 -10.73
N LYS A 462 1.32 -6.10 -10.72
CA LYS A 462 0.97 -7.13 -11.71
C LYS A 462 -0.50 -7.50 -11.68
N GLU A 463 -1.12 -7.54 -10.50
CA GLU A 463 -2.49 -8.03 -10.32
C GLU A 463 -3.52 -6.94 -9.99
N GLY A 464 -3.08 -5.71 -9.71
CA GLY A 464 -3.97 -4.60 -9.33
C GLY A 464 -4.66 -4.81 -7.98
N VAL A 465 -4.02 -5.56 -7.08
CA VAL A 465 -4.50 -5.87 -5.71
C VAL A 465 -3.35 -5.64 -4.73
N THR A 466 -3.64 -5.47 -3.44
CA THR A 466 -2.59 -5.21 -2.45
C THR A 466 -2.07 -6.50 -1.84
N TYR A 467 -0.83 -6.86 -2.17
CA TYR A 467 -0.01 -7.83 -1.46
C TYR A 467 0.88 -7.11 -0.45
N ARG A 468 1.11 -7.75 0.69
CA ARG A 468 1.96 -7.24 1.78
C ARG A 468 2.49 -8.38 2.64
N LEU A 469 3.44 -8.12 3.52
CA LEU A 469 3.71 -9.02 4.64
C LEU A 469 2.51 -9.05 5.61
N PRO A 470 2.25 -10.16 6.30
CA PRO A 470 1.30 -10.18 7.40
C PRO A 470 1.80 -9.28 8.53
N THR A 471 0.88 -8.69 9.29
CA THR A 471 1.28 -8.16 10.60
C THR A 471 1.66 -9.30 11.54
N GLU A 472 2.42 -9.00 12.57
CA GLU A 472 2.77 -10.00 13.58
C GLU A 472 1.52 -10.64 14.21
N ALA A 473 0.51 -9.82 14.49
CA ALA A 473 -0.74 -10.28 15.07
C ALA A 473 -1.55 -11.15 14.11
N GLU A 474 -1.58 -10.80 12.82
CA GLU A 474 -2.19 -11.63 11.79
C GLU A 474 -1.49 -12.98 11.68
N TRP A 475 -0.16 -12.99 11.71
CA TRP A 475 0.64 -14.20 11.67
C TRP A 475 0.37 -15.09 12.89
N GLU A 476 0.40 -14.54 14.10
CA GLU A 476 0.20 -15.33 15.33
C GLU A 476 -1.24 -15.86 15.43
N TYR A 477 -2.25 -15.06 15.06
CA TYR A 477 -3.64 -15.51 14.98
C TYR A 477 -3.79 -16.69 14.03
N ALA A 478 -3.20 -16.55 12.83
CA ALA A 478 -3.25 -17.55 11.78
C ALA A 478 -2.50 -18.82 12.17
N CYS A 479 -1.37 -18.71 12.87
CA CYS A 479 -0.57 -19.83 13.38
C CYS A 479 -1.34 -20.60 14.47
N ARG A 480 -1.89 -19.87 15.45
CA ARG A 480 -2.67 -20.44 16.57
C ARG A 480 -3.93 -21.15 16.08
N ALA A 481 -4.65 -20.58 15.12
CA ALA A 481 -5.83 -21.21 14.51
C ALA A 481 -6.80 -21.83 15.54
N GLY A 482 -7.02 -21.13 16.66
CA GLY A 482 -7.93 -21.53 17.74
C GLY A 482 -7.28 -22.27 18.91
N THR A 483 -6.01 -22.71 18.81
CA THR A 483 -5.32 -23.38 19.92
C THR A 483 -4.82 -22.39 20.98
N MET A 484 -4.62 -22.91 22.20
CA MET A 484 -4.01 -22.22 23.33
C MET A 484 -2.69 -22.85 23.79
N GLY A 485 -2.23 -23.91 23.12
CA GLY A 485 -1.00 -24.63 23.48
C GLY A 485 0.28 -23.87 23.12
N ARG A 486 1.42 -24.52 23.33
CA ARG A 486 2.74 -24.08 22.83
C ARG A 486 2.82 -24.21 21.31
N TYR A 487 2.13 -25.21 20.76
CA TYR A 487 2.08 -25.55 19.35
C TYR A 487 0.63 -25.71 18.90
N VAL A 488 0.40 -25.76 17.59
CA VAL A 488 -0.94 -26.00 17.07
C VAL A 488 -1.51 -27.37 17.43
N THR A 489 -0.63 -28.34 17.73
CA THR A 489 -1.00 -29.69 18.17
C THR A 489 -1.27 -29.80 19.67
N GLY A 490 -0.80 -28.83 20.46
CA GLY A 490 -0.89 -28.87 21.92
C GLY A 490 0.42 -28.42 22.57
N ASN A 491 0.90 -29.19 23.55
CA ASN A 491 2.07 -28.84 24.35
C ASN A 491 3.22 -29.86 24.26
N ASP A 492 3.01 -30.99 23.57
CA ASP A 492 4.04 -32.01 23.37
C ASP A 492 4.96 -31.59 22.21
N PRO A 493 6.26 -31.34 22.46
CA PRO A 493 7.19 -30.97 21.40
C PRO A 493 7.42 -32.09 20.38
N GLU A 494 7.22 -33.36 20.73
CA GLU A 494 7.44 -34.47 19.78
C GLU A 494 6.42 -34.45 18.62
N GLU A 495 5.25 -33.85 18.82
CA GLU A 495 4.22 -33.69 17.79
C GLU A 495 4.55 -32.60 16.76
N LEU A 496 5.59 -31.78 16.99
CA LEU A 496 6.02 -30.76 16.02
C LEU A 496 6.38 -31.36 14.66
N ALA A 497 6.95 -32.57 14.62
CA ALA A 497 7.30 -33.26 13.38
C ALA A 497 6.06 -33.56 12.49
N GLU A 498 4.84 -33.50 13.03
CA GLU A 498 3.62 -33.63 12.23
C GLU A 498 3.23 -32.34 11.49
N VAL A 499 3.67 -31.18 11.99
CA VAL A 499 3.19 -29.85 11.59
C VAL A 499 4.30 -28.88 11.17
N GLY A 500 5.56 -29.31 11.22
CA GLY A 500 6.71 -28.48 10.94
C GLY A 500 8.01 -29.25 10.77
N ASN A 501 8.96 -28.59 10.11
CA ASN A 501 10.35 -29.03 10.01
C ASN A 501 11.18 -28.31 11.07
N VAL A 502 11.71 -29.03 12.04
CA VAL A 502 12.40 -28.44 13.20
C VAL A 502 13.69 -29.21 13.49
N ALA A 503 14.50 -28.76 14.44
CA ALA A 503 15.63 -29.57 14.88
C ALA A 503 15.12 -30.86 15.53
N ASP A 504 15.33 -31.99 14.84
CA ASP A 504 14.68 -33.26 15.12
C ASP A 504 15.68 -34.45 15.07
N GLY A 505 15.17 -35.67 15.12
CA GLY A 505 15.97 -36.88 14.97
C GLY A 505 16.66 -37.01 13.61
N THR A 506 16.10 -36.41 12.55
CA THR A 506 16.70 -36.37 11.22
C THR A 506 17.93 -35.48 11.20
N ALA A 507 17.80 -34.25 11.70
CA ALA A 507 18.87 -33.27 11.81
C ALA A 507 19.99 -33.75 12.73
N ARG A 508 19.66 -34.39 13.87
CA ARG A 508 20.63 -34.95 14.84
C ARG A 508 21.61 -35.94 14.21
N LYS A 509 21.18 -36.70 13.19
CA LYS A 509 22.06 -37.66 12.47
C LYS A 509 23.19 -36.95 11.72
N LYS A 510 22.99 -35.71 11.29
CA LYS A 510 24.00 -34.88 10.62
C LYS A 510 24.70 -33.93 11.58
N PHE A 511 23.97 -33.31 12.49
CA PHE A 511 24.46 -32.31 13.43
C PHE A 511 24.22 -32.79 14.86
N SER A 512 25.16 -33.58 15.40
CA SER A 512 25.02 -34.26 16.69
C SER A 512 24.97 -33.33 17.91
N ASN A 513 25.30 -32.05 17.72
CA ASN A 513 25.32 -31.02 18.76
C ASN A 513 24.02 -30.19 18.81
N LEU A 514 23.06 -30.41 17.91
CA LEU A 514 21.78 -29.73 17.98
C LEU A 514 20.94 -30.25 19.14
N THR A 515 20.20 -29.33 19.78
CA THR A 515 19.10 -29.68 20.67
C THR A 515 17.90 -30.05 19.81
N THR A 516 17.40 -31.27 19.94
CA THR A 516 16.42 -31.84 19.01
C THR A 516 15.33 -32.63 19.72
N ILE A 517 14.15 -32.71 19.12
CA ILE A 517 13.15 -33.75 19.46
C ILE A 517 13.60 -35.14 19.00
N SER A 518 12.93 -36.17 19.51
CA SER A 518 13.22 -37.56 19.16
C SER A 518 12.62 -37.96 17.81
N ALA A 519 11.42 -37.44 17.51
CA ALA A 519 10.69 -37.64 16.27
C ALA A 519 11.51 -37.26 15.03
N GLU A 520 11.14 -37.79 13.87
CA GLU A 520 11.84 -37.58 12.60
C GLU A 520 10.86 -37.02 11.55
N ASP A 521 11.15 -35.83 11.02
CA ASP A 521 10.40 -35.11 9.99
C ASP A 521 10.90 -35.40 8.56
N GLY A 522 12.09 -36.01 8.44
CA GLY A 522 12.68 -36.43 7.17
C GLY A 522 13.59 -35.39 6.49
N TYR A 523 13.78 -34.20 7.06
CA TYR A 523 14.55 -33.12 6.45
C TYR A 523 15.64 -32.60 7.40
N VAL A 524 16.86 -32.41 6.87
CA VAL A 524 17.98 -31.87 7.65
C VAL A 524 18.13 -30.34 7.50
N PHE A 525 17.66 -29.81 6.38
CA PHE A 525 17.62 -28.38 6.07
C PHE A 525 16.17 -28.02 5.72
N THR A 526 15.91 -27.00 4.90
CA THR A 526 14.56 -26.69 4.42
C THR A 526 13.86 -27.89 3.80
N ALA A 527 12.57 -28.01 4.00
CA ALA A 527 11.69 -28.95 3.31
C ALA A 527 10.96 -28.24 2.14
N PRO A 528 10.45 -28.98 1.13
CA PRO A 528 9.49 -28.42 0.20
C PRO A 528 8.29 -27.84 0.96
N VAL A 529 7.80 -26.69 0.52
CA VAL A 529 6.64 -26.04 1.14
C VAL A 529 5.43 -26.96 1.09
N GLY A 530 4.61 -26.89 2.13
CA GLY A 530 3.40 -27.67 2.29
C GLY A 530 3.60 -29.14 2.62
N SER A 531 4.82 -29.55 3.03
CA SER A 531 5.14 -30.94 3.40
C SER A 531 4.41 -31.40 4.66
N PHE A 532 4.12 -30.49 5.58
CA PHE A 532 3.55 -30.84 6.89
C PHE A 532 2.05 -30.62 6.98
N ARG A 533 1.42 -31.23 8.00
CA ARG A 533 -0.03 -31.17 8.18
C ARG A 533 -0.52 -29.73 8.32
N LYS A 534 -1.62 -29.41 7.63
CA LYS A 534 -2.26 -28.10 7.71
C LYS A 534 -2.94 -27.87 9.06
N ASN A 535 -2.92 -26.63 9.53
CA ASN A 535 -3.66 -26.19 10.70
C ASN A 535 -5.17 -26.00 10.40
N PRO A 536 -6.01 -25.70 11.41
CA PRO A 536 -7.45 -25.46 11.23
C PRO A 536 -7.86 -24.44 10.17
N PHE A 537 -7.02 -23.44 9.84
CA PHE A 537 -7.27 -22.47 8.76
C PHE A 537 -6.77 -22.94 7.38
N GLY A 538 -6.10 -24.08 7.31
CA GLY A 538 -5.56 -24.64 6.08
C GLY A 538 -4.11 -24.22 5.77
N LEU A 539 -3.42 -23.60 6.72
CA LEU A 539 -2.04 -23.14 6.58
C LEU A 539 -1.06 -24.24 6.95
N ARG A 540 0.08 -24.28 6.28
CA ARG A 540 1.18 -25.23 6.50
C ARG A 540 2.44 -24.48 6.88
N ASP A 541 3.37 -25.22 7.47
CA ASP A 541 4.73 -24.77 7.79
C ASP A 541 4.73 -23.53 8.69
N MET A 542 3.71 -23.42 9.56
CA MET A 542 3.62 -22.33 10.54
C MET A 542 4.53 -22.57 11.76
N HIS A 543 5.17 -23.74 11.83
CA HIS A 543 6.15 -24.12 12.83
C HIS A 543 7.42 -24.61 12.10
N GLY A 544 8.54 -23.93 12.32
CA GLY A 544 9.80 -24.32 11.70
C GLY A 544 9.89 -24.04 10.20
N ASN A 545 10.61 -24.91 9.47
CA ASN A 545 11.05 -24.75 8.09
C ASN A 545 11.91 -23.49 7.91
N VAL A 546 11.32 -22.30 7.77
CA VAL A 546 12.07 -21.04 7.75
C VAL A 546 11.39 -20.00 8.63
N TRP A 547 12.18 -19.10 9.21
CA TRP A 547 11.67 -17.88 9.79
C TRP A 547 10.93 -17.07 8.74
N GLU A 548 9.93 -16.33 9.16
CA GLU A 548 9.13 -15.51 8.27
C GLU A 548 9.10 -14.06 8.70
N TRP A 549 9.42 -13.16 7.76
CA TRP A 549 9.27 -11.73 7.94
C TRP A 549 7.80 -11.32 8.16
N CYS A 550 7.58 -10.42 9.12
CA CYS A 550 6.34 -9.66 9.28
C CYS A 550 6.56 -8.17 8.94
N SER A 551 5.48 -7.41 8.74
CA SER A 551 5.55 -5.97 8.46
C SER A 551 6.06 -5.14 9.64
N ASP A 552 5.82 -5.61 10.86
CA ASP A 552 5.95 -4.86 12.10
C ASP A 552 7.41 -4.49 12.41
N TRP A 553 7.61 -3.28 12.94
CA TRP A 553 8.83 -2.98 13.68
C TRP A 553 8.81 -3.74 15.01
N TYR A 554 9.88 -4.49 15.28
CA TYR A 554 10.08 -5.20 16.53
C TYR A 554 10.45 -4.24 17.65
N ASP A 555 9.70 -4.34 18.75
CA ASP A 555 9.98 -3.70 20.04
C ASP A 555 9.63 -4.70 21.14
N GLU A 556 10.59 -4.95 22.04
CA GLU A 556 10.47 -5.89 23.16
C GLU A 556 9.36 -5.50 24.14
N LYS A 557 8.93 -4.22 24.17
CA LYS A 557 7.91 -3.70 25.08
C LYS A 557 6.57 -3.45 24.40
N TYR A 558 6.45 -3.75 23.11
CA TYR A 558 5.28 -3.38 22.32
C TYR A 558 3.99 -3.98 22.89
N TYR A 559 4.02 -5.23 23.34
CA TYR A 559 2.85 -5.95 23.86
C TYR A 559 2.17 -5.24 25.03
N ALA A 560 2.92 -4.50 25.85
CA ALA A 560 2.36 -3.75 26.98
C ALA A 560 1.48 -2.56 26.55
N ASN A 561 1.71 -2.05 25.33
CA ASN A 561 1.03 -0.87 24.79
C ASN A 561 0.28 -1.17 23.47
N SER A 562 0.20 -2.44 23.08
CA SER A 562 -0.40 -2.88 21.83
C SER A 562 -1.90 -2.50 21.78
N PRO A 563 -2.37 -1.84 20.70
CA PRO A 563 -3.80 -1.58 20.53
C PRO A 563 -4.55 -2.89 20.34
N GLN A 564 -5.79 -2.94 20.84
CA GLN A 564 -6.59 -4.17 20.78
C GLN A 564 -7.10 -4.49 19.37
N GLU A 565 -7.28 -3.50 18.50
CA GLU A 565 -7.83 -3.72 17.16
C GLU A 565 -6.74 -3.53 16.10
N ASN A 566 -6.51 -4.57 15.30
CA ASN A 566 -5.54 -4.61 14.19
C ASN A 566 -4.19 -3.94 14.51
N PRO A 567 -3.41 -4.43 15.50
CA PRO A 567 -2.08 -3.89 15.79
C PRO A 567 -1.14 -4.10 14.59
N GLU A 568 -0.31 -3.09 14.32
CA GLU A 568 0.63 -3.03 13.19
C GLU A 568 2.11 -2.90 13.65
N GLY A 569 2.34 -3.10 14.95
CA GLY A 569 3.66 -2.99 15.56
C GLY A 569 4.01 -1.56 15.98
N ALA A 570 5.26 -1.37 16.41
CA ALA A 570 5.76 -0.03 16.73
C ALA A 570 5.80 0.86 15.47
N SER A 571 5.61 2.16 15.62
CA SER A 571 5.61 3.11 14.49
C SER A 571 7.00 3.31 13.84
N SER A 572 8.07 2.96 14.56
CA SER A 572 9.45 2.99 14.07
C SER A 572 10.31 2.00 14.87
N GLY A 573 11.44 1.57 14.30
CA GLY A 573 12.36 0.66 14.95
C GLY A 573 13.63 0.44 14.12
N SER A 574 14.54 -0.37 14.64
CA SER A 574 15.74 -0.82 13.93
C SER A 574 15.66 -2.28 13.47
N LEU A 575 14.71 -3.05 13.99
CA LEU A 575 14.53 -4.47 13.73
C LEU A 575 13.09 -4.73 13.26
N ARG A 576 12.91 -5.64 12.31
CA ARG A 576 11.61 -6.16 11.86
C ARG A 576 11.32 -7.49 12.53
N VAL A 577 10.04 -7.76 12.77
CA VAL A 577 9.60 -8.99 13.43
C VAL A 577 9.82 -10.22 12.54
N LEU A 578 10.27 -11.31 13.16
CA LEU A 578 10.33 -12.66 12.64
C LEU A 578 9.45 -13.61 13.47
N ARG A 579 8.77 -14.53 12.80
CA ARG A 579 7.91 -15.56 13.42
C ARG A 579 8.17 -16.96 12.84
N GLY A 580 7.77 -18.00 13.57
CA GLY A 580 7.72 -19.40 13.09
C GLY A 580 8.83 -20.33 13.58
N GLY A 581 10.06 -19.84 13.70
CA GLY A 581 11.23 -20.69 13.89
C GLY A 581 11.76 -21.22 12.56
N SER A 582 12.69 -22.18 12.57
CA SER A 582 13.25 -22.76 11.33
C SER A 582 13.74 -24.20 11.53
N TRP A 583 14.11 -24.87 10.44
CA TRP A 583 14.58 -26.26 10.39
C TRP A 583 15.75 -26.59 11.34
N GLY A 584 16.53 -25.58 11.76
CA GLY A 584 17.69 -25.75 12.64
C GLY A 584 17.42 -25.44 14.12
N LEU A 585 16.18 -25.11 14.48
CA LEU A 585 15.83 -24.64 15.82
C LEU A 585 15.11 -25.69 16.66
N ASP A 586 15.42 -25.66 17.96
CA ASP A 586 14.79 -26.53 18.95
C ASP A 586 13.31 -26.16 19.19
N PRO A 587 12.56 -27.03 19.90
CA PRO A 587 11.13 -26.84 20.11
C PRO A 587 10.74 -25.57 20.85
N ALA A 588 11.59 -25.05 21.75
CA ALA A 588 11.29 -23.81 22.47
C ALA A 588 11.32 -22.60 21.53
N HIS A 589 12.09 -22.70 20.45
CA HIS A 589 12.19 -21.72 19.38
C HIS A 589 11.28 -22.01 18.17
N CYS A 590 10.27 -22.88 18.33
CA CYS A 590 9.22 -23.12 17.33
C CYS A 590 7.80 -22.94 17.92
N ARG A 591 7.67 -22.30 19.09
CA ARG A 591 6.39 -22.07 19.77
C ARG A 591 5.56 -21.00 19.08
N LEU A 592 4.24 -21.05 19.28
CA LEU A 592 3.27 -20.08 18.77
C LEU A 592 3.59 -18.63 19.17
N ALA A 593 4.01 -18.42 20.42
CA ALA A 593 4.23 -17.10 21.01
C ALA A 593 5.63 -16.53 20.74
N LEU A 594 6.56 -17.36 20.26
CA LEU A 594 7.93 -16.93 20.00
C LEU A 594 7.95 -15.85 18.93
N ARG A 595 8.78 -14.86 19.20
CA ARG A 595 9.05 -13.73 18.32
C ARG A 595 10.52 -13.38 18.39
N TYR A 596 11.02 -12.81 17.30
CA TYR A 596 12.40 -12.39 17.18
C TYR A 596 12.50 -11.14 16.32
N GLY A 597 13.62 -10.42 16.41
CA GLY A 597 13.84 -9.18 15.69
C GLY A 597 15.17 -9.22 14.94
N ASN A 598 15.13 -9.00 13.62
CA ASN A 598 16.33 -8.86 12.80
C ASN A 598 16.33 -7.50 12.08
N ALA A 599 17.51 -6.99 11.72
CA ALA A 599 17.57 -5.76 10.93
C ALA A 599 16.91 -5.99 9.56
N PRO A 600 16.27 -4.96 8.95
CA PRO A 600 15.65 -5.11 7.63
C PRO A 600 16.60 -5.64 6.55
N SER A 601 17.90 -5.38 6.69
CA SER A 601 18.97 -5.86 5.80
C SER A 601 19.49 -7.24 6.13
N ASP A 602 19.05 -7.89 7.20
CA ASP A 602 19.52 -9.24 7.54
C ASP A 602 18.94 -10.26 6.57
N ARG A 603 19.69 -11.35 6.36
CA ARG A 603 19.31 -12.46 5.50
C ARG A 603 19.89 -13.74 6.07
N GLY A 604 19.28 -14.89 5.78
CA GLY A 604 19.80 -16.18 6.24
C GLY A 604 19.29 -17.34 5.40
N CYS A 605 20.01 -18.47 5.42
CA CYS A 605 19.57 -19.72 4.77
C CYS A 605 18.39 -20.41 5.48
N SER A 606 17.91 -19.83 6.57
CA SER A 606 16.75 -20.26 7.34
C SER A 606 15.70 -19.15 7.48
N LEU A 607 15.78 -18.10 6.65
CA LEU A 607 14.91 -16.92 6.73
C LEU A 607 14.28 -16.63 5.35
N GLY A 608 12.95 -16.72 5.31
CA GLY A 608 12.11 -16.43 4.16
C GLY A 608 10.91 -15.57 4.57
N PHE A 609 9.76 -15.78 3.92
CA PHE A 609 8.52 -15.06 4.20
C PHE A 609 7.30 -15.76 3.58
N ARG A 610 6.12 -15.43 4.10
CA ARG A 610 4.84 -15.66 3.42
C ARG A 610 4.14 -14.33 3.19
N LEU A 611 3.22 -14.29 2.22
CA LEU A 611 2.50 -13.06 1.89
C LEU A 611 1.06 -13.08 2.40
N ALA A 612 0.57 -11.89 2.71
CA ALA A 612 -0.83 -11.59 2.92
C ALA A 612 -1.37 -10.78 1.73
N ARG A 613 -2.69 -10.86 1.50
CA ARG A 613 -3.38 -10.10 0.46
C ARG A 613 -4.68 -9.53 1.02
N VAL A 614 -4.95 -8.26 0.69
CA VAL A 614 -6.24 -7.64 1.00
C VAL A 614 -7.32 -8.26 0.08
N PRO A 615 -8.47 -8.72 0.62
CA PRO A 615 -9.45 -9.51 -0.13
C PRO A 615 -9.93 -8.94 -1.47
#